data_AF-A0A2E7BAH5-F1
#
_entry.id   AF-A0A2E7BAH5-F1
#
_cell.length_a   1.000
_cell.length_b   1.000
_cell.length_c   1.000
_cell.angle_alpha   90.00
_cell.angle_beta   90.00
_cell.angle_gamma   90.00
#
_symmetry.space_group_name_H-M   'P 1'
#
loop_
_entity.id
_entity.type
_entity.pdbx_description
1 polymer ?
#
loop_
_entity_poly.entity_id
_entity_poly.type
_entity_poly.pdbx_seq_one_letter_code
_entity_poly.pdbx_strand_id
1 'polypeptide(L)'
;MARLQKDIADLRKKDAAEAKNEVDANAKANRAVQAAAKASSASTVQTKLREAERYQTQAASAATKRADYAGQMARKMQELSRVEDRLSKAEAAGLLPEKWSII
;
A
#
# COMPACT_ATOMS: atom_id res chain seq x y z
N MET A 1 10.82 9.16 17.26
CA MET A 1 9.60 8.32 17.13
C MET A 1 8.52 8.99 16.29
N ALA A 2 8.09 10.23 16.58
CA ALA A 2 6.99 10.90 15.84
C ALA A 2 7.17 10.93 14.30
N ARG A 3 8.40 11.12 13.79
CA ARG A 3 8.68 11.04 12.35
C ARG A 3 8.43 9.64 11.77
N LEU A 4 8.86 8.57 12.46
CA LEU A 4 8.65 7.18 12.00
C LEU A 4 7.16 6.81 12.01
N GLN A 5 6.42 7.23 13.03
CA GLN A 5 4.97 7.02 13.10
C GLN A 5 4.25 7.74 11.95
N LYS A 6 4.67 8.97 11.64
CA LYS A 6 4.16 9.73 10.48
C LYS A 6 4.47 9.00 9.16
N ASP A 7 5.72 8.58 8.95
CA ASP A 7 6.12 7.88 7.73
C ASP A 7 5.30 6.59 7.53
N ILE A 8 5.05 5.83 8.61
CA ILE A 8 4.18 4.64 8.58
C ILE A 8 2.75 5.03 8.20
N ALA A 9 2.18 6.08 8.80
CA ALA A 9 0.84 6.55 8.48
C ALA A 9 0.71 7.00 7.02
N ASP A 10 1.71 7.71 6.49
CA ASP A 10 1.77 8.15 5.10
C ASP A 10 1.85 6.95 4.14
N LEU A 11 2.64 5.92 4.47
CA LEU A 11 2.69 4.68 3.71
C LEU A 11 1.36 3.91 3.74
N ARG A 12 0.67 3.86 4.88
CA ARG A 12 -0.68 3.26 4.98
C ARG A 12 -1.69 3.98 4.09
N LYS A 13 -1.62 5.31 4.01
CA LYS A 13 -2.47 6.10 3.13
C LYS A 13 -2.20 5.81 1.65
N LYS A 14 -0.92 5.66 1.27
CA LYS A 14 -0.52 5.29 -0.09
C LYS A 14 -0.98 3.88 -0.46
N ASP A 15 -0.83 2.91 0.45
CA ASP A 15 -1.35 1.54 0.26
C ASP A 15 -2.87 1.53 0.07
N ALA A 16 -3.62 2.26 0.91
CA ALA A 16 -5.07 2.36 0.77
C ALA A 16 -5.50 2.99 -0.57
N ALA A 17 -4.77 3.99 -1.06
CA ALA A 17 -5.03 4.59 -2.36
C ALA A 17 -4.79 3.59 -3.50
N GLU A 18 -3.70 2.83 -3.47
CA GLU A 18 -3.43 1.82 -4.49
C GLU A 18 -4.37 0.60 -4.37
N ALA A 19 -4.85 0.24 -3.17
CA ALA A 19 -5.88 -0.77 -2.98
C ALA A 19 -7.19 -0.38 -3.68
N LYS A 20 -7.58 0.89 -3.60
CA LYS A 20 -8.72 1.41 -4.36
C LYS A 20 -8.47 1.34 -5.86
N ASN A 21 -7.28 1.76 -6.32
CA ASN A 21 -6.92 1.70 -7.74
C ASN A 21 -6.97 0.27 -8.29
N GLU A 22 -6.48 -0.71 -7.52
CA GLU A 22 -6.51 -2.13 -7.87
C GLU A 22 -7.95 -2.64 -8.05
N VAL A 23 -8.83 -2.34 -7.09
CA VAL A 23 -10.25 -2.72 -7.14
C VAL A 23 -10.95 -2.06 -8.33
N ASP A 24 -10.72 -0.76 -8.55
CA ASP A 24 -11.33 -0.01 -9.64
C ASP A 24 -10.86 -0.54 -11.01
N ALA A 25 -9.57 -0.87 -11.15
CA ALA A 25 -9.02 -1.46 -12.37
C ALA A 25 -9.60 -2.86 -12.62
N ASN A 26 -9.68 -3.71 -11.60
CA ASN A 26 -10.31 -5.03 -11.70
C ASN A 26 -11.79 -4.93 -12.10
N ALA A 27 -12.54 -3.98 -11.54
CA ALA A 27 -13.93 -3.76 -11.91
C ALA A 27 -14.07 -3.34 -13.38
N LYS A 28 -13.17 -2.48 -13.89
CA LYS A 28 -13.14 -2.08 -15.31
C LYS A 28 -12.76 -3.24 -16.21
N ALA A 29 -11.78 -4.06 -15.83
CA ALA A 29 -11.40 -5.26 -16.57
C ALA A 29 -12.59 -6.22 -16.70
N ASN A 30 -13.29 -6.50 -15.60
CA ASN A 30 -14.46 -7.39 -15.59
C ASN A 30 -15.60 -6.85 -16.47
N ARG A 31 -15.87 -5.54 -16.43
CA ARG A 31 -16.86 -4.91 -17.32
C ARG A 31 -16.47 -5.04 -18.79
N ALA A 32 -15.20 -4.87 -19.12
CA ALA A 32 -14.70 -5.03 -20.49
C ALA A 32 -14.85 -6.48 -20.97
N VAL A 33 -14.54 -7.48 -20.13
CA VAL A 33 -14.79 -8.90 -20.43
C VAL A 33 -16.27 -9.18 -20.65
N GLN A 34 -17.16 -8.66 -19.80
CA GLN A 34 -18.61 -8.82 -19.97
C GLN A 34 -19.11 -8.17 -21.27
N ALA A 35 -18.56 -7.01 -21.64
CA ALA A 35 -18.90 -6.34 -22.88
C ALA A 35 -18.40 -7.14 -24.10
N ALA A 36 -17.20 -7.73 -24.02
CA ALA A 36 -16.70 -8.64 -25.05
C ALA A 36 -17.64 -9.83 -25.24
N ALA A 37 -18.09 -10.46 -24.15
CA ALA A 37 -18.99 -11.61 -24.19
C ALA A 37 -20.38 -11.31 -24.82
N LYS A 38 -20.81 -10.04 -24.77
CA LYS A 38 -22.10 -9.59 -25.34
C LYS A 38 -21.97 -9.04 -26.76
N ALA A 39 -20.76 -8.90 -27.28
CA ALA A 39 -20.53 -8.28 -28.58
C ALA A 39 -20.86 -9.25 -29.73
N SER A 40 -21.50 -8.74 -30.77
CA SER A 40 -21.90 -9.52 -31.96
C SER A 40 -20.84 -9.56 -33.06
N SER A 41 -19.78 -8.74 -32.96
CA SER A 41 -18.71 -8.69 -33.97
C SER A 41 -17.34 -9.03 -33.38
N ALA A 42 -16.56 -9.80 -34.14
CA ALA A 42 -15.23 -10.24 -33.73
C ALA A 42 -14.28 -9.06 -33.45
N SER A 43 -14.39 -7.97 -34.21
CA SER A 43 -13.59 -6.76 -33.99
C SER A 43 -13.91 -6.11 -32.64
N THR A 44 -15.18 -6.06 -32.26
CA THR A 44 -15.61 -5.49 -30.97
C THR A 44 -15.18 -6.38 -29.80
N VAL A 45 -15.29 -7.71 -29.96
CA VAL A 45 -14.75 -8.68 -28.99
C VAL A 45 -13.26 -8.42 -28.77
N GLN A 46 -12.47 -8.34 -29.84
CA GLN A 46 -11.02 -8.13 -29.75
C GLN A 46 -10.67 -6.79 -29.08
N THR A 47 -11.35 -5.71 -29.43
CA THR A 47 -11.14 -4.41 -28.78
C THR A 47 -11.41 -4.46 -27.29
N LYS A 48 -12.50 -5.12 -26.87
CA LYS A 48 -12.87 -5.23 -25.46
C LYS A 48 -11.96 -6.15 -24.66
N LEU A 49 -11.44 -7.21 -25.27
CA LEU A 49 -10.42 -8.05 -24.64
C LEU A 49 -9.10 -7.30 -24.43
N ARG A 50 -8.63 -6.50 -25.40
CA ARG A 50 -7.46 -5.63 -25.22
C ARG A 50 -7.68 -4.58 -24.13
N GLU A 51 -8.89 -4.04 -24.04
CA GLU A 51 -9.26 -3.11 -22.98
C GLU A 51 -9.20 -3.80 -21.60
N ALA A 52 -9.71 -5.04 -21.49
CA ALA A 52 -9.64 -5.84 -20.28
C ALA A 52 -8.19 -6.11 -19.86
N GLU A 53 -7.34 -6.55 -20.79
CA GLU A 53 -5.91 -6.80 -20.57
C GLU A 53 -5.19 -5.56 -20.05
N ARG A 54 -5.45 -4.38 -20.65
CA ARG A 54 -4.88 -3.12 -20.18
C ARG A 54 -5.24 -2.83 -18.72
N TYR A 55 -6.50 -3.03 -18.35
CA TYR A 55 -6.94 -2.81 -16.96
C TYR A 55 -6.39 -3.87 -15.99
N GLN A 56 -6.22 -5.12 -16.43
CA GLN A 56 -5.54 -6.14 -15.62
C GLN A 56 -4.08 -5.77 -15.34
N THR A 57 -3.36 -5.24 -16.34
CA THR A 57 -1.99 -4.72 -16.14
C THR A 57 -1.96 -3.56 -15.14
N GLN A 58 -2.97 -2.67 -15.18
CA GLN A 58 -3.09 -1.60 -14.18
C GLN A 58 -3.33 -2.15 -12.78
N ALA A 59 -4.19 -3.16 -12.62
CA ALA A 59 -4.43 -3.81 -11.33
C ALA A 59 -3.15 -4.48 -10.80
N ALA A 60 -2.41 -5.19 -11.65
CA ALA A 60 -1.14 -5.83 -11.27
C ALA A 60 -0.07 -4.80 -10.86
N SER A 61 -0.02 -3.65 -11.54
CA SER A 61 0.86 -2.54 -11.15
C SER A 61 0.49 -1.96 -9.78
N ALA A 62 -0.80 -1.74 -9.53
CA ALA A 62 -1.28 -1.28 -8.22
C ALA A 62 -0.93 -2.29 -7.11
N ALA A 63 -1.18 -3.59 -7.34
CA ALA A 63 -0.82 -4.65 -6.40
C ALA A 63 0.69 -4.70 -6.10
N THR A 64 1.53 -4.51 -7.11
CA THR A 64 3.00 -4.44 -6.93
C THR A 64 3.40 -3.27 -6.04
N LYS A 65 2.83 -2.08 -6.25
CA LYS A 65 3.11 -0.92 -5.40
C LYS A 65 2.66 -1.13 -3.96
N ARG A 66 1.51 -1.78 -3.76
CA ARG A 66 1.03 -2.13 -2.42
C ARG A 66 2.00 -3.04 -1.68
N ALA A 67 2.52 -4.06 -2.38
CA ALA A 67 3.54 -4.94 -1.81
C ALA A 67 4.82 -4.19 -1.44
N ASP A 68 5.25 -3.23 -2.27
CA ASP A 68 6.39 -2.37 -1.97
C ASP A 68 6.13 -1.49 -0.72
N TYR A 69 4.97 -0.82 -0.64
CA TYR A 69 4.60 -0.04 0.54
C TYR A 69 4.50 -0.90 1.80
N ALA A 70 3.97 -2.12 1.71
CA ALA A 70 3.96 -3.07 2.82
C ALA A 70 5.38 -3.42 3.29
N GLY A 71 6.30 -3.65 2.36
CA GLY A 71 7.72 -3.86 2.68
C GLY A 71 8.36 -2.64 3.36
N GLN A 72 8.09 -1.43 2.87
CA GLN A 72 8.57 -0.20 3.48
C GLN A 72 8.02 0.01 4.89
N MET A 73 6.72 -0.25 5.10
CA MET A 73 6.08 -0.18 6.42
C MET A 73 6.72 -1.15 7.41
N ALA A 74 6.93 -2.41 6.99
CA ALA A 74 7.56 -3.42 7.85
C ALA A 74 8.96 -2.98 8.33
N ARG A 75 9.78 -2.43 7.42
CA ARG A 75 11.10 -1.89 7.77
C ARG A 75 11.00 -0.73 8.77
N LYS A 76 10.06 0.19 8.57
CA LYS A 76 9.84 1.34 9.47
C LYS A 76 9.29 0.94 10.83
N MET A 77 8.43 -0.08 10.89
CA MET A 77 7.93 -0.65 12.14
C MET A 77 9.06 -1.32 12.95
N GLN A 78 9.95 -2.07 12.28
CA GLN A 78 11.15 -2.62 12.92
C GLN A 78 12.08 -1.53 13.46
N GLU A 79 12.26 -0.44 12.70
CA GLU A 79 13.05 0.71 13.14
C GLU A 79 12.42 1.37 14.39
N LEU A 80 11.11 1.58 14.38
CA LEU A 80 10.38 2.15 15.52
C LEU A 80 10.53 1.29 16.78
N SER A 81 10.30 -0.02 16.67
CA SER A 81 10.45 -0.96 17.78
C SER A 81 11.87 -0.94 18.37
N ARG A 82 12.91 -0.86 17.53
CA ARG A 82 14.30 -0.73 18.03
C ARG A 82 14.54 0.57 18.79
N VAL A 83 13.90 1.67 18.37
CA VAL A 83 14.01 2.96 19.07
C VAL A 83 13.26 2.92 20.39
N GLU A 84 12.09 2.27 20.45
CA GLU A 84 11.29 2.05 21.66
C GLU A 84 12.04 1.18 22.68
N ASP A 85 12.67 0.08 22.24
CA ASP A 85 13.47 -0.77 23.10
C ASP A 85 14.68 -0.02 23.71
N ARG A 86 15.34 0.82 22.90
CA ARG A 86 16.48 1.63 23.37
C ARG A 86 16.05 2.67 24.39
N LEU A 87 14.92 3.34 24.16
CA LEU A 87 14.38 4.31 25.10
C LEU A 87 14.01 3.63 26.42
N SER A 88 13.28 2.52 26.36
CA SER A 88 12.86 1.74 27.54
C SER A 88 14.06 1.26 28.37
N LYS A 89 15.15 0.84 27.70
CA LYS A 89 16.39 0.45 28.39
C LYS A 89 17.12 1.65 29.01
N ALA A 90 17.14 2.80 28.35
CA ALA A 90 17.75 4.02 28.89
C ALA A 90 16.98 4.55 30.10
N GLU A 91 15.65 4.49 30.04
CA GLU A 91 14.72 4.75 31.15
C GLU A 91 15.02 3.82 32.34
N ALA A 92 15.05 2.51 32.11
CA ALA A 92 15.32 1.52 33.15
C ALA A 92 16.71 1.66 33.78
N ALA A 93 17.70 2.14 33.02
CA ALA A 93 19.06 2.37 33.50
C ALA A 93 19.23 3.73 34.23
N GLY A 94 18.18 4.55 34.35
CA GLY A 94 18.27 5.88 34.95
C GLY A 94 19.14 6.87 34.15
N LEU A 95 19.37 6.58 32.86
CA LEU A 95 20.24 7.38 31.98
C LEU A 95 19.47 8.50 31.24
N LEU A 96 18.20 8.72 31.59
CA LEU A 96 17.45 9.85 31.05
C LEU A 96 17.92 11.16 31.69
N PRO A 97 18.26 12.19 30.90
CA PRO A 97 18.47 13.53 31.46
C PRO A 97 17.17 14.03 32.11
N GLU A 98 17.28 14.62 33.31
CA GLU A 98 16.19 15.07 34.20
C GLU A 98 15.05 15.86 33.52
N LYS A 99 15.28 16.40 32.32
CA LYS A 99 14.28 17.11 31.50
C LYS A 99 13.11 16.24 31.00
N TRP A 100 13.16 14.92 31.19
CA TRP A 100 12.10 14.00 30.79
C TRP A 100 11.39 13.32 31.97
N SER A 101 11.73 13.66 33.21
CA SER A 101 11.12 13.06 34.42
C SER A 101 9.75 13.64 34.79
N ILE A 102 9.18 14.54 33.98
CA ILE A 102 7.87 15.17 34.25
C ILE A 102 7.04 15.17 32.96
N ILE A 103 6.57 13.99 32.53
CA ILE A 103 5.24 13.77 31.92
C ILE A 103 4.77 12.40 32.38
#